data_AF-A0A964KU79-F1
#
_entry.id   AF-A0A964KU79-F1
#
_cell.length_a   1.000
_cell.length_b   1.000
_cell.length_c   1.000
_cell.angle_alpha   90.00
_cell.angle_beta   90.00
_cell.angle_gamma   90.00
#
_symmetry.space_group_name_H-M   'P 1'
#
loop_
_entity.id
_entity.type
_entity.pdbx_description
1 polymer ?
#
loop_
_entity_poly.entity_id
_entity_poly.type
_entity_poly.pdbx_seq_one_letter_code
_entity_poly.pdbx_strand_id
1 'polypeptide(L)'
;MAFAPCPTGVTLAAAQQSAGSSTVVVTVTPSVLIKPAADADPNSFHLHYYVDKPIGTLKPGDEMPAGDTQIVHSGATTLNLNLTPGPHAVVVVLGQLAHQACGDAAGNVVMGTATFTVAAQTTPTATVAAPTPAATTAAAAPKTVNAGLAAEASSPLATVLLAVTAALVLGGAVLARRCG
;
A
#
# COMPACT_ATOMS: atom_id res chain seq x y z
N MET A 1 -0.98 24.44 8.75
CA MET A 1 -1.57 23.48 9.69
C MET A 1 -0.43 22.69 10.31
N ALA A 2 -0.42 22.45 11.61
CA ALA A 2 0.59 21.62 12.25
C ALA A 2 0.17 20.14 12.15
N PHE A 3 1.11 19.26 11.83
CA PHE A 3 0.89 17.81 11.85
C PHE A 3 0.93 17.29 13.29
N ALA A 4 0.25 16.17 13.55
CA ALA A 4 0.43 15.49 14.83
C ALA A 4 1.91 15.12 15.01
N PRO A 5 2.52 15.42 16.17
CA PRO A 5 3.88 14.97 16.45
C PRO A 5 3.90 13.44 16.53
N CYS A 6 5.07 12.86 16.28
CA CYS A 6 5.24 11.42 16.43
C CYS A 6 4.86 10.96 17.85
N PRO A 7 4.13 9.84 17.96
CA PRO A 7 3.59 9.41 19.22
C PRO A 7 4.72 8.83 20.08
N THR A 8 4.76 9.23 21.35
CA THR A 8 5.75 8.72 22.29
C THR A 8 5.35 7.37 22.84
N GLY A 9 6.32 6.49 23.10
CA GLY A 9 6.09 5.16 23.67
C GLY A 9 5.41 4.16 22.73
N VAL A 10 5.22 4.51 21.45
CA VAL A 10 4.71 3.58 20.43
C VAL A 10 5.80 2.62 20.00
N THR A 11 5.41 1.35 19.90
CA THR A 11 6.21 0.26 19.38
C THR A 11 5.47 -0.43 18.24
N LEU A 12 6.23 -1.01 17.32
CA LEU A 12 5.72 -1.83 16.23
C LEU A 12 6.24 -3.26 16.37
N ALA A 13 5.34 -4.22 16.26
CA ALA A 13 5.70 -5.61 16.01
C ALA A 13 5.16 -6.00 14.63
N ALA A 14 5.97 -6.67 13.82
CA ALA A 14 5.57 -7.20 12.52
C ALA A 14 5.74 -8.72 12.51
N ALA A 15 4.79 -9.44 11.92
CA ALA A 15 4.85 -10.89 11.80
C ALA A 15 4.16 -11.35 10.51
N GLN A 16 4.56 -12.53 10.02
CA GLN A 16 3.81 -13.23 8.98
C GLN A 16 2.45 -13.65 9.55
N GLN A 17 1.35 -13.39 8.82
CA GLN A 17 -0.01 -13.72 9.28
C GLN A 17 -0.16 -15.23 9.55
N SER A 18 0.41 -16.05 8.67
CA SER A 18 0.42 -17.49 8.76
C SER A 18 1.61 -18.05 7.98
N ALA A 19 2.12 -19.22 8.40
CA ALA A 19 3.27 -19.85 7.76
C ALA A 19 3.03 -20.01 6.24
N GLY A 20 4.00 -19.56 5.43
CA GLY A 20 3.93 -19.62 3.98
C GLY A 20 3.15 -18.49 3.29
N SER A 21 2.47 -17.61 4.03
CA SER A 21 1.71 -16.48 3.47
C SER A 21 2.61 -15.29 3.12
N SER A 22 2.25 -14.51 2.09
CA SER A 22 2.85 -13.20 1.81
C SER A 22 2.22 -12.05 2.63
N THR A 23 1.30 -12.36 3.55
CA THR A 23 0.60 -11.35 4.35
C THR A 23 1.36 -11.04 5.63
N VAL A 24 1.63 -9.76 5.86
CA VAL A 24 2.25 -9.24 7.09
C VAL A 24 1.18 -8.59 7.95
N VAL A 25 1.20 -8.89 9.25
CA VAL A 25 0.38 -8.25 10.28
C VAL A 25 1.29 -7.39 11.14
N VAL A 26 0.85 -6.16 11.38
CA VAL A 26 1.54 -5.16 12.19
C VAL A 26 0.69 -4.83 13.41
N THR A 27 1.28 -5.00 14.58
CA THR A 27 0.68 -4.59 15.85
C THR A 27 1.32 -3.30 16.31
N VAL A 28 0.50 -2.26 16.51
CA VAL A 28 0.93 -0.94 17.01
C VAL A 28 0.52 -0.79 18.47
N THR A 29 1.49 -0.58 19.37
CA THR A 29 1.22 -0.50 20.81
C THR A 29 1.84 0.75 21.44
N PRO A 30 1.05 1.64 22.08
CA PRO A 30 -0.41 1.67 22.07
C PRO A 30 -0.97 1.91 20.66
N SER A 31 -2.26 1.61 20.47
CA SER A 31 -2.91 1.83 19.17
C SER A 31 -2.93 3.33 18.84
N VAL A 32 -2.57 3.67 17.61
CA VAL A 32 -2.71 5.03 17.05
C VAL A 32 -3.54 4.99 15.78
N LEU A 33 -4.03 6.14 15.33
CA LEU A 33 -4.83 6.24 14.11
C LEU A 33 -3.95 6.00 12.88
N ILE A 34 -4.11 4.85 12.23
CA ILE A 34 -3.44 4.54 10.97
C ILE A 34 -4.42 4.76 9.81
N LYS A 35 -4.01 5.55 8.80
CA LYS A 35 -4.76 5.80 7.55
C LYS A 35 -3.79 5.92 6.37
N PRO A 36 -4.24 5.71 5.13
CA PRO A 36 -3.44 6.08 3.96
C PRO A 36 -3.10 7.57 3.99
N ALA A 37 -1.87 7.94 3.63
CA ALA A 37 -1.46 9.34 3.58
C ALA A 37 -2.32 10.19 2.61
N ALA A 38 -2.89 9.55 1.58
CA ALA A 38 -3.79 10.18 0.61
C ALA A 38 -5.08 10.73 1.23
N ASP A 39 -5.47 10.26 2.42
CA ASP A 39 -6.64 10.77 3.14
C ASP A 39 -6.38 12.15 3.76
N ALA A 40 -5.12 12.61 3.77
CA ALA A 40 -4.68 13.93 4.25
C ALA A 40 -5.13 14.29 5.67
N ASP A 41 -5.36 13.29 6.54
CA ASP A 41 -5.74 13.50 7.94
C ASP A 41 -4.50 13.87 8.77
N PRO A 42 -4.40 15.11 9.28
CA PRO A 42 -3.22 15.60 10.00
C PRO A 42 -2.99 14.91 11.35
N ASN A 43 -3.97 14.16 11.85
CA ASN A 43 -3.88 13.40 13.10
C ASN A 43 -3.61 11.90 12.86
N SER A 44 -3.45 11.49 11.60
CA SER A 44 -3.17 10.10 11.24
C SER A 44 -1.70 9.83 10.97
N PHE A 45 -1.33 8.58 11.16
CA PHE A 45 -0.05 8.00 10.79
C PHE A 45 -0.25 6.96 9.70
N HIS A 46 0.84 6.52 9.09
CA HIS A 46 0.82 5.47 8.08
C HIS A 46 2.08 4.62 8.18
N LEU A 47 2.11 3.53 7.43
CA LEU A 47 3.17 2.53 7.50
C LEU A 47 3.93 2.47 6.16
N HIS A 48 5.24 2.27 6.28
CA HIS A 48 6.15 2.06 5.15
C HIS A 48 6.77 0.68 5.29
N TYR A 49 6.48 -0.20 4.34
CA TYR A 49 6.98 -1.59 4.33
C TYR A 49 8.18 -1.68 3.39
N TYR A 50 9.38 -1.78 3.96
CA TYR A 50 10.62 -2.02 3.24
C TYR A 50 10.78 -3.53 3.03
N VAL A 51 10.67 -3.96 1.77
CA VAL A 51 10.70 -5.38 1.39
C VAL A 51 12.08 -5.76 0.85
N ASP A 52 12.71 -6.73 1.52
CA ASP A 52 14.06 -7.25 1.22
C ASP A 52 15.13 -6.16 1.09
N LYS A 53 14.89 -5.07 1.82
CA LYS A 53 15.70 -3.87 1.76
C LYS A 53 15.91 -3.33 3.17
N PRO A 54 17.15 -3.00 3.57
CA PRO A 54 17.38 -2.31 4.83
C PRO A 54 16.84 -0.88 4.75
N ILE A 55 16.41 -0.33 5.88
CA ILE A 55 16.02 1.09 5.99
C ILE A 55 17.20 2.07 5.79
N GLY A 56 18.42 1.56 5.66
CA GLY A 56 19.63 2.34 5.39
C GLY A 56 20.00 3.27 6.54
N THR A 57 20.21 4.54 6.22
CA THR A 57 20.62 5.58 7.18
C THR A 57 19.44 6.39 7.74
N LEU A 58 18.20 5.97 7.48
CA LEU A 58 16.98 6.67 7.87
C LEU A 58 16.96 6.98 9.38
N LYS A 59 16.70 8.24 9.72
CA LYS A 59 16.60 8.77 11.09
C LYS A 59 15.20 9.32 11.34
N PRO A 60 14.81 9.52 12.60
CA PRO A 60 13.59 10.26 12.91
C PRO A 60 13.57 11.64 12.25
N GLY A 61 12.44 12.00 11.63
CA GLY A 61 12.27 13.25 10.91
C GLY A 61 12.75 13.23 9.45
N ASP A 62 13.53 12.22 9.03
CA ASP A 62 13.92 12.07 7.64
C ASP A 62 12.69 11.75 6.77
N GLU A 63 12.67 12.28 5.55
CA GLU A 63 11.66 11.94 4.55
C GLU A 63 11.80 10.48 4.13
N MET A 64 10.67 9.81 4.01
CA MET A 64 10.58 8.44 3.50
C MET A 64 10.83 8.43 1.99
N PRO A 65 11.66 7.51 1.46
CA PRO A 65 11.90 7.45 0.03
C PRO A 65 10.60 7.27 -0.76
N ALA A 66 10.43 8.07 -1.81
CA ALA A 66 9.31 7.97 -2.74
C ALA A 66 9.75 7.33 -4.07
N GLY A 67 8.82 6.64 -4.74
CA GLY A 67 9.05 6.03 -6.05
C GLY A 67 9.90 4.76 -6.06
N ASP A 68 10.28 4.26 -4.88
CA ASP A 68 11.00 2.99 -4.73
C ASP A 68 10.01 1.82 -4.70
N THR A 69 10.12 0.90 -5.66
CA THR A 69 9.23 -0.26 -5.77
C THR A 69 9.38 -1.28 -4.65
N GLN A 70 10.47 -1.21 -3.87
CA GLN A 70 10.67 -2.08 -2.70
C GLN A 70 10.10 -1.48 -1.40
N ILE A 71 9.48 -0.29 -1.47
CA ILE A 71 8.84 0.35 -0.33
C ILE A 71 7.35 0.50 -0.63
N VAL A 72 6.52 -0.16 0.18
CA VAL A 72 5.06 -0.06 0.06
C VAL A 72 4.52 0.93 1.08
N HIS A 73 3.89 2.00 0.59
CA HIS A 73 3.22 3.02 1.39
C HIS A 73 1.78 2.58 1.66
N SER A 74 1.40 2.39 2.92
CA SER A 74 0.08 1.84 3.25
C SER A 74 -0.49 2.39 4.56
N GLY A 75 -1.81 2.48 4.62
CA GLY A 75 -2.58 2.71 5.85
C GLY A 75 -3.13 1.45 6.50
N ALA A 76 -2.82 0.26 5.97
CA ALA A 76 -3.31 -1.00 6.48
C ALA A 76 -2.29 -1.65 7.42
N THR A 77 -2.73 -2.17 8.56
CA THR A 77 -1.89 -2.95 9.49
C THR A 77 -1.80 -4.43 9.11
N THR A 78 -2.71 -4.92 8.26
CA THR A 78 -2.64 -6.25 7.66
C THR A 78 -2.53 -6.07 6.15
N LEU A 79 -1.42 -6.48 5.56
CA LEU A 79 -1.11 -6.21 4.16
C LEU A 79 -0.54 -7.44 3.46
N ASN A 80 -1.19 -7.87 2.38
CA ASN A 80 -0.60 -8.83 1.47
C ASN A 80 0.38 -8.11 0.53
N LEU A 81 1.66 -8.46 0.64
CA LEU A 81 2.74 -7.86 -0.13
C LEU A 81 2.93 -8.48 -1.53
N ASN A 82 2.16 -9.53 -1.86
CA ASN A 82 2.24 -10.27 -3.14
C ASN A 82 3.67 -10.72 -3.51
N LEU A 83 4.44 -11.13 -2.50
CA LEU A 83 5.81 -11.61 -2.65
C LEU A 83 5.84 -12.97 -3.34
N THR A 84 6.91 -13.18 -4.10
CA THR A 84 7.18 -14.47 -4.73
C THR A 84 7.50 -15.54 -3.68
N PRO A 85 7.42 -16.83 -4.03
CA PRO A 85 7.89 -17.88 -3.14
C PRO A 85 9.38 -17.73 -2.82
N GLY A 86 9.75 -17.86 -1.54
CA GLY A 86 11.13 -17.68 -1.09
C GLY A 86 11.26 -17.03 0.28
N PRO A 87 12.52 -16.87 0.77
CA PRO A 87 12.81 -16.14 1.99
C PRO A 87 12.67 -14.63 1.78
N HIS A 88 12.06 -13.95 2.74
CA HIS A 88 11.85 -12.51 2.73
C HIS A 88 12.13 -11.89 4.10
N ALA A 89 12.56 -10.63 4.08
CA ALA A 89 12.69 -9.77 5.25
C ALA A 89 11.92 -8.47 5.02
N VAL A 90 11.06 -8.10 5.96
CA VAL A 90 10.25 -6.89 5.90
C VAL A 90 10.55 -6.04 7.12
N VAL A 91 10.88 -4.77 6.90
CA VAL A 91 10.95 -3.75 7.95
C VAL A 91 9.77 -2.80 7.77
N VAL A 92 8.98 -2.61 8.81
CA VAL A 92 7.85 -1.68 8.81
C VAL A 92 8.21 -0.46 9.63
N VAL A 93 8.07 0.73 9.06
CA VAL A 93 8.36 2.00 9.71
C VAL A 93 7.09 2.83 9.87
N LEU A 94 6.90 3.44 11.04
CA LEU A 94 5.82 4.40 11.28
C LEU A 94 6.17 5.76 10.66
N GLY A 95 5.28 6.30 9.84
CA GLY A 95 5.39 7.62 9.25
C GLY A 95 4.25 8.56 9.67
N GLN A 96 4.55 9.86 9.78
CA GLN A 96 3.56 10.92 9.94
C GLN A 96 3.06 11.43 8.59
N LEU A 97 1.97 12.23 8.55
CA LEU A 97 1.39 12.75 7.31
C LEU A 97 2.40 13.46 6.38
N ALA A 98 3.40 14.13 6.93
CA ALA A 98 4.48 14.75 6.16
C ALA A 98 5.45 13.74 5.48
N HIS A 99 5.12 12.43 5.48
CA HIS A 99 5.97 11.33 5.01
C HIS A 99 7.35 11.31 5.67
N GLN A 100 7.42 11.66 6.96
CA GLN A 100 8.66 11.58 7.72
C GLN A 100 8.63 10.42 8.71
N ALA A 101 9.79 9.80 8.92
CA ALA A 101 9.95 8.70 9.87
C ALA A 101 9.72 9.16 11.31
N CYS A 102 8.88 8.42 12.04
CA CYS A 102 8.67 8.71 13.45
C CYS A 102 9.80 8.19 14.33
N GLY A 103 10.14 8.98 15.35
CA GLY A 103 11.13 8.64 16.37
C GLY A 103 10.48 8.21 17.68
N ASP A 104 11.16 7.32 18.40
CA ASP A 104 10.89 7.03 19.80
C ASP A 104 11.57 8.06 20.73
N ALA A 105 11.35 7.92 22.04
CA ALA A 105 11.94 8.81 23.03
C ALA A 105 13.48 8.68 23.14
N ALA A 106 14.06 7.62 22.60
CA ALA A 106 15.51 7.39 22.56
C ALA A 106 16.16 7.91 21.27
N GLY A 107 15.38 8.49 20.35
CA GLY A 107 15.86 9.02 19.07
C GLY A 107 16.06 7.94 18.00
N ASN A 108 15.48 6.76 18.17
CA ASN A 108 15.47 5.71 17.14
C ASN A 108 14.21 5.79 16.30
N VAL A 109 14.27 5.31 15.05
CA VAL A 109 13.09 5.17 14.21
C VAL A 109 12.15 4.11 14.80
N VAL A 110 10.85 4.43 14.90
CA VAL A 110 9.82 3.47 15.33
C VAL A 110 9.58 2.47 14.21
N MET A 111 10.08 1.24 14.41
CA MET A 111 10.01 0.17 13.42
C MET A 111 9.72 -1.20 14.03
N GLY A 112 9.23 -2.11 13.20
CA GLY A 112 9.12 -3.54 13.50
C GLY A 112 9.68 -4.37 12.34
N THR A 113 10.16 -5.58 12.62
CA THR A 113 10.78 -6.45 11.61
C THR A 113 10.10 -7.81 11.57
N ALA A 114 10.00 -8.39 10.38
CA ALA A 114 9.52 -9.74 10.15
C ALA A 114 10.44 -10.44 9.14
N THR A 115 10.91 -11.64 9.48
CA THR A 115 11.64 -12.52 8.55
C THR A 115 10.86 -13.82 8.41
N PHE A 116 10.55 -14.21 7.18
CA PHE A 116 9.69 -15.36 6.92
C PHE A 116 9.94 -15.96 5.54
N THR A 117 9.34 -17.13 5.30
CA THR A 117 9.35 -17.78 3.98
C THR A 117 7.94 -17.82 3.42
N VAL A 118 7.79 -17.39 2.17
CA VAL A 118 6.56 -17.52 1.39
C VAL A 118 6.58 -18.87 0.67
N ALA A 119 5.50 -19.63 0.81
CA ALA A 119 5.39 -20.94 0.18
C ALA A 119 5.13 -20.81 -1.33
N ALA A 120 5.61 -21.79 -2.09
CA ALA A 120 5.22 -21.91 -3.49
C ALA A 120 3.71 -22.15 -3.57
N GLN A 121 3.00 -21.27 -4.27
CA GLN A 121 1.61 -21.53 -4.60
C GLN A 121 1.58 -22.66 -5.63
N THR A 122 1.06 -23.81 -5.23
CA THR A 122 0.74 -24.86 -6.20
C THR A 122 -0.41 -24.34 -7.04
N THR A 123 -0.09 -23.83 -8.22
CA THR A 123 -1.12 -23.54 -9.23
C THR A 123 -1.85 -24.86 -9.45
N PRO A 124 -3.17 -24.93 -9.27
CA PRO A 124 -3.91 -26.13 -9.60
C PRO A 124 -3.68 -26.39 -11.08
N THR A 125 -2.92 -27.44 -11.40
CA THR A 125 -2.83 -27.91 -12.78
C THR A 125 -4.24 -28.35 -13.15
N ALA A 126 -4.94 -27.53 -13.92
CA ALA A 126 -6.20 -27.93 -14.53
C ALA A 126 -5.88 -29.17 -15.37
N THR A 127 -6.28 -30.33 -14.88
CA THR A 127 -6.21 -31.56 -15.67
C THR A 127 -7.27 -31.37 -16.74
N VAL A 128 -6.86 -30.96 -17.94
CA VAL A 128 -7.74 -31.00 -19.10
C VAL A 128 -8.13 -32.46 -19.27
N ALA A 129 -9.37 -32.79 -18.93
CA ALA A 129 -9.91 -34.12 -19.19
C ALA A 129 -9.68 -34.42 -20.68
N ALA A 130 -8.99 -35.53 -20.96
CA ALA A 130 -8.76 -35.96 -22.33
C ALA A 130 -10.11 -35.99 -23.06
N PRO A 131 -10.20 -35.40 -24.28
CA PRO A 131 -11.44 -35.46 -25.04
C PRO A 131 -11.81 -36.92 -25.23
N THR A 132 -12.98 -37.30 -24.72
CA THR A 132 -13.57 -38.60 -25.02
C THR A 132 -13.68 -38.70 -26.55
N PRO A 133 -13.17 -39.77 -27.19
CA PRO A 133 -13.33 -39.96 -28.63
C PRO A 133 -14.83 -39.96 -28.94
N ALA A 134 -15.28 -38.93 -29.66
CA ALA A 134 -16.64 -38.86 -30.15
C ALA A 134 -16.85 -40.02 -31.13
N ALA A 135 -17.79 -40.90 -30.82
CA ALA A 135 -18.23 -41.94 -31.73
C ALA A 135 -18.80 -41.29 -32.99
N THR A 136 -18.19 -41.61 -34.12
CA THR A 136 -18.58 -41.15 -35.45
C THR A 136 -19.98 -41.67 -35.80
N THR A 137 -20.99 -40.79 -35.74
CA THR A 137 -22.24 -40.99 -36.49
C THR A 137 -22.51 -39.74 -37.32
N ALA A 138 -22.72 -39.98 -38.60
CA ALA A 138 -22.74 -38.96 -39.64
C ALA A 138 -24.10 -38.27 -39.78
N ALA A 139 -24.02 -37.00 -40.18
CA ALA A 139 -24.89 -36.26 -41.09
C ALA A 139 -26.34 -35.90 -40.66
N ALA A 140 -26.53 -34.63 -40.30
CA ALA A 140 -27.69 -33.85 -40.71
C ALA A 140 -27.32 -32.36 -40.92
N ALA A 141 -27.99 -31.76 -41.92
CA ALA A 141 -27.73 -30.54 -42.69
C ALA A 141 -27.57 -29.19 -41.92
N PRO A 142 -27.02 -28.15 -42.57
CA PRO A 142 -26.82 -26.84 -41.97
C PRO A 142 -28.14 -26.05 -41.93
N LYS A 143 -28.43 -25.40 -40.80
CA LYS A 143 -29.39 -24.30 -40.73
C LYS A 143 -28.65 -23.02 -40.38
N THR A 144 -28.62 -22.13 -41.35
CA THR A 144 -28.39 -20.69 -41.18
C THR A 144 -29.40 -20.11 -40.21
N VAL A 145 -28.93 -19.44 -39.17
CA VAL A 145 -29.61 -18.25 -38.64
C VAL A 145 -28.58 -17.29 -38.07
N ASN A 146 -28.74 -16.08 -38.57
CA ASN A 146 -28.01 -14.86 -38.28
C ASN A 146 -28.43 -14.29 -36.91
N ALA A 147 -27.65 -13.30 -36.46
CA ALA A 147 -27.99 -12.26 -35.47
C ALA A 147 -27.67 -12.56 -33.99
N GLY A 148 -26.74 -11.76 -33.45
CA GLY A 148 -26.61 -11.61 -31.99
C GLY A 148 -25.27 -11.09 -31.49
N LEU A 149 -24.65 -10.08 -32.13
CA LEU A 149 -23.68 -9.23 -31.41
C LEU A 149 -24.47 -8.46 -30.34
N ALA A 150 -24.36 -8.86 -29.08
CA ALA A 150 -24.62 -7.97 -27.96
C ALA A 150 -23.29 -7.36 -27.54
N ALA A 151 -23.02 -6.19 -28.14
CA ALA A 151 -22.09 -5.23 -27.61
C ALA A 151 -22.75 -4.45 -26.45
N GLU A 152 -21.90 -3.86 -25.61
CA GLU A 152 -22.20 -2.70 -24.76
C GLU A 152 -23.09 -2.94 -23.52
N ALA A 153 -22.44 -3.08 -22.36
CA ALA A 153 -22.96 -2.47 -21.13
C ALA A 153 -21.97 -1.39 -20.70
N SER A 154 -22.25 -0.18 -21.17
CA SER A 154 -21.61 1.06 -20.79
C SER A 154 -21.81 1.33 -19.29
N SER A 155 -20.81 1.91 -18.63
CA SER A 155 -21.08 2.90 -17.58
C SER A 155 -19.98 3.97 -17.58
N PRO A 156 -20.37 5.24 -17.35
CA PRO A 156 -19.75 6.39 -17.99
C PRO A 156 -18.54 6.98 -17.25
N LEU A 157 -17.68 7.61 -18.07
CA LEU A 157 -16.81 8.73 -17.75
C LEU A 157 -17.44 9.67 -16.69
N ALA A 158 -16.81 9.79 -15.53
CA ALA A 158 -16.93 10.95 -14.66
C ALA A 158 -15.66 11.80 -14.82
N THR A 159 -15.60 12.54 -15.92
CA THR A 159 -14.67 13.64 -16.13
C THR A 159 -15.12 14.80 -15.23
N VAL A 160 -14.55 14.94 -14.03
CA VAL A 160 -14.69 16.19 -13.26
C VAL A 160 -13.50 17.08 -13.59
N LEU A 161 -13.69 17.88 -14.63
CA LEU A 161 -12.91 19.06 -14.93
C LEU A 161 -13.37 20.16 -13.94
N LEU A 162 -12.60 20.43 -12.89
CA LEU A 162 -12.77 21.68 -12.13
C LEU A 162 -11.54 22.56 -12.32
N ALA A 163 -11.74 23.56 -13.18
CA ALA A 163 -10.80 24.58 -13.52
C ALA A 163 -10.89 25.75 -12.52
N VAL A 164 -9.72 26.25 -12.12
CA VAL A 164 -9.39 27.65 -11.80
C VAL A 164 -9.96 28.24 -10.50
N THR A 165 -9.05 28.56 -9.56
CA THR A 165 -8.72 29.97 -9.27
C THR A 165 -7.44 30.07 -8.43
N ALA A 166 -6.37 30.55 -9.08
CA ALA A 166 -5.20 31.09 -8.40
C ALA A 166 -5.56 32.47 -7.83
N ALA A 167 -5.64 32.58 -6.51
CA ALA A 167 -5.67 33.87 -5.83
C ALA A 167 -4.25 34.21 -5.37
N LEU A 168 -3.56 34.99 -6.20
CA LEU A 168 -2.31 35.67 -5.89
C LEU A 168 -2.63 36.78 -4.87
N VAL A 169 -2.34 36.56 -3.59
CA VAL A 169 -2.36 37.65 -2.59
C VAL A 169 -0.92 38.08 -2.33
N LEU A 170 -0.52 39.15 -3.03
CA LEU A 170 0.57 40.01 -2.62
C LEU A 170 0.15 40.82 -1.38
N GLY A 171 1.06 40.95 -0.43
CA GLY A 171 1.01 41.95 0.64
C GLY A 171 1.15 41.30 2.01
N GLY A 172 2.09 41.65 2.86
CA GLY A 172 3.14 42.65 2.79
C GLY A 172 4.07 42.46 3.98
N ALA A 173 5.30 42.91 3.84
CA ALA A 173 6.24 43.04 4.94
C ALA A 173 5.70 44.04 5.98
N VAL A 174 5.69 43.67 7.25
CA VAL A 174 5.85 44.64 8.35
C VAL A 174 6.90 44.14 9.33
N LEU A 175 7.88 45.01 9.46
CA LEU A 175 9.07 45.01 10.28
C LEU A 175 8.73 45.40 11.73
N ALA A 176 9.57 44.93 12.66
CA ALA A 176 9.96 45.56 13.94
C ALA A 176 9.08 45.43 15.21
N ARG A 177 9.68 44.81 16.24
CA ARG A 177 10.07 45.37 17.58
C ARG A 177 10.54 44.19 18.44
N ARG A 178 11.77 44.04 18.96
CA ARG A 178 12.67 44.87 19.78
C ARG A 178 12.07 45.44 21.08
N CYS A 179 12.64 44.94 22.18
CA CYS A 179 12.86 45.51 23.51
C CYS A 179 11.78 45.30 24.58
N GLY A 180 12.22 44.62 25.65
CA GLY A 180 11.60 44.37 26.93
C GLY A 180 12.50 43.40 27.69
#